data_AF-A0A840YE07-F1
#
_entry.id   AF-A0A840YE07-F1
#
_cell.length_a   1.000
_cell.length_b   1.000
_cell.length_c   1.000
_cell.angle_alpha   90.00
_cell.angle_beta   90.00
_cell.angle_gamma   90.00
#
_symmetry.space_group_name_H-M   'P 1'
#
loop_
_entity.id
_entity.type
_entity.pdbx_description
1 polymer ?
#
loop_
_entity_poly.entity_id
_entity_poly.type
_entity_poly.pdbx_seq_one_letter_code
_entity_poly.pdbx_strand_id
1 'polypeptide(L)'
;MPKRTAGNSLTTAEVALVKALVREGGRSNQEILAFFSRPGRSINQARVVEITKGSRYGSVPAASSGELRAFLSRWPEHDLVTGLHPVDDELIVKAREAMLNAIGGYNNPRTLFRTECFIVLAVIAWTYLLHWHYRRIGVDYRSRKDDGTLLTTAHGAQKHWELETCLRAPECPLEEAVRTNLRFLIAIRHEVEHQMTRRSKPQSLSPENASTTSWRPSRLGSAGMRWAGGSSEPSPRPMMTQ
;
A
#
# COMPACT_ATOMS: atom_id res chain seq x y z
N MET A 1 -12.20 -3.98 -26.38
CA MET A 1 -12.76 -2.87 -25.56
C MET A 1 -12.05 -2.89 -24.21
N PRO A 2 -11.33 -1.84 -23.80
CA PRO A 2 -10.71 -1.82 -22.48
C PRO A 2 -11.81 -1.93 -21.41
N LYS A 3 -11.73 -2.97 -20.55
CA LYS A 3 -12.64 -3.16 -19.42
C LYS A 3 -12.65 -1.87 -18.58
N ARG A 4 -13.83 -1.31 -18.33
CA ARG A 4 -14.00 -0.16 -17.42
C ARG A 4 -13.29 -0.49 -16.11
N THR A 5 -12.19 0.19 -15.80
CA THR A 5 -11.58 0.12 -14.49
C THR A 5 -12.59 0.67 -13.49
N ALA A 6 -13.00 -0.16 -12.52
CA ALA A 6 -13.99 0.19 -11.50
C ALA A 6 -13.66 1.46 -10.69
N GLY A 7 -12.45 2.03 -10.84
CA GLY A 7 -12.03 3.28 -10.21
C GLY A 7 -12.56 4.57 -10.88
N ASN A 8 -13.03 4.53 -12.13
CA ASN A 8 -13.45 5.73 -12.87
C ASN A 8 -14.97 6.00 -12.83
N SER A 9 -15.67 5.42 -11.86
CA SER A 9 -17.10 5.68 -11.61
C SER A 9 -17.31 6.54 -10.38
N LEU A 10 -18.41 7.31 -10.39
CA LEU A 10 -18.93 7.96 -9.20
C LEU A 10 -19.62 6.92 -8.31
N THR A 11 -19.30 6.94 -7.03
CA THR A 11 -19.99 6.19 -5.98
C THR A 11 -21.37 6.79 -5.72
N THR A 12 -22.26 6.03 -5.08
CA THR A 12 -23.61 6.50 -4.73
C THR A 12 -23.58 7.77 -3.87
N ALA A 13 -22.64 7.87 -2.93
CA ALA A 13 -22.46 9.06 -2.09
C ALA A 13 -22.01 10.28 -2.91
N GLU A 14 -21.08 10.09 -3.85
CA GLU A 14 -20.65 11.17 -4.74
C GLU A 14 -21.75 11.62 -5.69
N VAL A 15 -22.60 10.71 -6.17
CA VAL A 15 -23.78 11.07 -6.96
C VAL A 15 -24.73 11.94 -6.14
N ALA A 16 -24.93 11.63 -4.85
CA ALA A 16 -25.74 12.46 -3.95
C ALA A 16 -25.14 13.88 -3.79
N LEU A 17 -23.81 14.00 -3.68
CA LEU A 17 -23.10 15.28 -3.63
C LEU A 17 -23.22 16.07 -4.95
N VAL A 18 -23.07 15.41 -6.10
CA VAL A 18 -23.30 16.03 -7.43
C VAL A 18 -24.71 16.60 -7.51
N LYS A 19 -25.73 15.84 -7.09
CA LYS A 19 -27.13 16.33 -7.07
C LYS A 19 -27.31 17.52 -6.13
N ALA A 20 -26.63 17.52 -4.98
CA ALA A 20 -26.68 18.63 -4.05
C ALA A 20 -26.02 19.91 -4.62
N LEU A 21 -24.88 19.77 -5.30
CA LEU A 21 -24.20 20.87 -6.01
C LEU A 21 -25.06 21.44 -7.14
N VAL A 22 -25.72 20.58 -7.92
CA VAL A 22 -26.66 21.00 -8.97
C VAL A 22 -27.86 21.76 -8.38
N ARG A 23 -28.38 21.31 -7.23
CA ARG A 23 -29.51 21.96 -6.53
C ARG A 23 -29.12 23.31 -5.92
N GLU A 24 -27.93 23.42 -5.35
CA GLU A 24 -27.39 24.70 -4.84
C GLU A 24 -27.25 25.74 -5.97
N GLY A 25 -26.95 25.27 -7.18
CA GLY A 25 -26.76 26.12 -8.34
C GLY A 25 -25.42 26.88 -8.30
N GLY A 26 -25.25 27.83 -9.21
CA GLY A 26 -24.08 28.71 -9.24
C GLY A 26 -22.78 28.08 -9.74
N ARG A 27 -22.80 26.83 -10.21
CA ARG A 27 -21.63 26.13 -10.78
C ARG A 27 -21.98 25.46 -12.10
N SER A 28 -21.06 25.55 -13.05
CA SER A 28 -21.11 24.84 -14.32
C SER A 28 -20.85 23.34 -14.15
N ASN A 29 -21.26 22.53 -15.13
CA ASN A 29 -21.00 21.08 -15.11
C ASN A 29 -19.50 20.75 -15.06
N GLN A 30 -18.64 21.62 -15.60
CA GLN A 30 -17.19 21.44 -15.57
C GLN A 30 -16.61 21.72 -14.17
N GLU A 31 -17.10 22.76 -13.49
CA GLU A 31 -16.70 23.04 -12.10
C GLU A 31 -17.16 21.91 -11.17
N ILE A 32 -18.38 21.41 -11.36
CA ILE A 32 -18.87 20.25 -10.60
C ILE A 32 -17.97 19.03 -10.85
N LEU A 33 -17.59 18.78 -12.10
CA LEU A 33 -16.70 17.67 -12.46
C LEU A 33 -15.31 17.79 -11.80
N ALA A 34 -14.79 19.01 -11.65
CA ALA A 34 -13.47 19.27 -11.07
C ALA A 34 -13.38 18.77 -9.61
N PHE A 35 -14.46 18.87 -8.84
CA PHE A 35 -14.49 18.37 -7.45
C PHE A 35 -14.24 16.87 -7.34
N PHE A 36 -14.61 16.09 -8.36
CA PHE A 36 -14.51 14.62 -8.37
C PHE A 36 -13.37 14.08 -9.22
N SER A 37 -12.61 14.97 -9.87
CA SER A 37 -11.48 14.60 -10.73
C SER A 37 -10.17 14.72 -9.94
N ARG A 38 -9.32 13.70 -10.00
CA ARG A 38 -8.03 13.66 -9.29
C ARG A 38 -6.99 12.81 -10.03
N PRO A 39 -5.68 12.93 -9.73
CA PRO A 39 -4.66 12.08 -10.34
C PRO A 39 -5.03 10.60 -10.25
N GLY A 40 -4.92 9.86 -11.36
CA GLY A 40 -5.30 8.45 -11.43
C GLY A 40 -6.81 8.15 -11.49
N ARG A 41 -7.69 9.16 -11.40
CA ARG A 41 -9.14 9.01 -11.50
C ARG A 41 -9.75 10.13 -12.35
N SER A 42 -10.01 9.82 -13.61
CA SER A 42 -10.70 10.71 -14.54
C SER A 42 -12.18 10.35 -14.62
N ILE A 43 -13.07 11.30 -14.31
CA ILE A 43 -14.51 11.15 -14.50
C ILE A 43 -14.89 11.76 -15.86
N ASN A 44 -15.75 11.06 -16.61
CA ASN A 44 -16.27 11.59 -17.87
C ASN A 44 -17.34 12.66 -17.58
N GLN A 45 -17.21 13.84 -18.18
CA GLN A 45 -18.16 14.96 -18.09
C GLN A 45 -19.62 14.57 -18.40
N ALA A 46 -19.83 13.57 -19.27
CA ALA A 46 -21.16 13.06 -19.58
C ALA A 46 -21.89 12.52 -18.34
N ARG A 47 -21.16 12.07 -17.30
CA ARG A 47 -21.77 11.55 -16.06
C ARG A 47 -22.48 12.64 -15.27
N VAL A 48 -21.91 13.85 -15.19
CA VAL A 48 -22.57 14.97 -14.53
C VAL A 48 -23.85 15.32 -15.29
N VAL A 49 -23.80 15.38 -16.63
CA VAL A 49 -24.97 15.65 -17.48
C VAL A 49 -26.08 14.60 -17.31
N GLU A 50 -25.74 13.32 -17.28
CA GLU A 50 -26.70 12.22 -17.04
C GLU A 50 -27.37 12.32 -15.66
N ILE A 51 -26.61 12.68 -14.63
CA ILE A 51 -27.12 12.87 -13.27
C ILE A 51 -28.07 14.07 -13.22
N THR A 52 -27.70 15.20 -13.84
CA THR A 52 -28.54 16.40 -13.92
C THR A 52 -29.86 16.13 -14.66
N LYS A 53 -29.82 15.32 -15.73
CA LYS A 53 -31.02 14.92 -16.49
C LYS A 53 -31.85 13.84 -15.78
N GLY A 54 -31.34 13.23 -14.72
CA GLY A 54 -31.99 12.10 -14.03
C GLY A 54 -32.04 10.80 -14.85
N SER A 55 -31.34 10.71 -15.98
CA SER A 55 -31.34 9.50 -16.84
C SER A 55 -30.60 8.34 -16.17
N ARG A 56 -29.71 8.64 -15.21
CA ARG A 56 -28.96 7.66 -14.41
C ARG A 56 -29.03 8.05 -12.94
N TYR A 57 -29.09 7.04 -12.07
CA TYR A 57 -29.15 7.22 -10.60
C TYR A 57 -30.38 8.01 -10.11
N GLY A 58 -31.52 7.92 -10.79
CA GLY A 58 -32.75 8.61 -10.39
C GLY A 58 -33.19 8.33 -8.95
N SER A 59 -32.97 7.11 -8.46
CA SER A 59 -33.31 6.67 -7.11
C SER A 59 -32.43 7.25 -5.99
N VAL A 60 -31.28 7.83 -6.30
CA VAL A 60 -30.35 8.35 -5.28
C VAL A 60 -30.80 9.75 -4.83
N PRO A 61 -31.10 10.00 -3.55
CA PRO A 61 -31.47 11.34 -3.09
C PRO A 61 -30.28 12.31 -3.18
N ALA A 62 -30.56 13.60 -3.25
CA ALA A 62 -29.52 14.63 -3.11
C ALA A 62 -28.98 14.63 -1.67
N ALA A 63 -27.67 14.84 -1.51
CA ALA A 63 -27.07 14.98 -0.19
C ALA A 63 -27.70 16.15 0.59
N SER A 64 -27.71 16.02 1.91
CA SER A 64 -28.15 17.10 2.80
C SER A 64 -27.21 18.31 2.69
N SER A 65 -27.72 19.50 3.01
CA SER A 65 -26.89 20.72 2.99
C SER A 65 -25.72 20.64 3.98
N GLY A 66 -25.85 19.88 5.06
CA GLY A 66 -24.78 19.63 6.02
C GLY A 66 -23.67 18.76 5.44
N GLU A 67 -24.01 17.66 4.78
CA GLU A 67 -23.05 16.79 4.09
C GLU A 67 -22.32 17.52 2.95
N LEU A 68 -23.06 18.32 2.17
CA LEU A 68 -22.46 19.12 1.11
C LEU A 68 -21.45 20.13 1.68
N ARG A 69 -21.80 20.83 2.77
CA ARG A 69 -20.89 21.79 3.41
C ARG A 69 -19.65 21.10 3.97
N ALA A 70 -19.81 19.94 4.62
CA ALA A 70 -18.70 19.16 5.15
C ALA A 70 -17.76 18.68 4.02
N PHE A 71 -18.32 18.28 2.88
CA PHE A 71 -17.53 17.94 1.69
C PHE A 71 -16.74 19.16 1.18
N LEU A 72 -17.40 20.31 1.02
CA LEU A 72 -16.75 21.52 0.50
C LEU A 72 -15.69 22.08 1.45
N SER A 73 -15.87 22.01 2.78
CA SER A 73 -14.85 22.44 3.75
C SER A 73 -13.60 21.57 3.74
N ARG A 74 -13.75 20.33 3.30
CA ARG A 74 -12.68 19.32 3.26
C ARG A 74 -11.92 19.33 1.92
N TRP A 75 -12.53 19.85 0.88
CA TRP A 75 -11.93 19.83 -0.44
C TRP A 75 -10.84 20.92 -0.58
N PRO A 76 -9.66 20.65 -1.20
CA PRO A 76 -9.20 19.38 -1.78
C PRO A 76 -8.17 18.66 -0.87
N GLU A 77 -8.62 17.85 0.10
CA GLU A 77 -7.73 16.98 0.90
C GLU A 77 -7.13 15.78 0.14
N HIS A 78 -6.97 15.86 -1.18
CA HIS A 78 -6.35 14.79 -1.96
C HIS A 78 -4.82 14.97 -2.04
N ASP A 79 -4.09 13.87 -1.92
CA ASP A 79 -2.64 13.87 -2.16
C ASP A 79 -2.34 14.20 -3.63
N LEU A 80 -1.47 15.20 -3.88
CA LEU A 80 -1.23 15.72 -5.23
C LEU A 80 -0.48 14.75 -6.15
N VAL A 81 0.24 13.78 -5.57
CA VAL A 81 1.04 12.81 -6.33
C VAL A 81 0.19 11.58 -6.65
N THR A 82 -0.47 11.03 -5.64
CA THR A 82 -1.18 9.75 -5.73
C THR A 82 -2.68 9.90 -6.01
N GLY A 83 -3.25 11.08 -5.79
CA GLY A 83 -4.68 11.34 -5.93
C GLY A 83 -5.55 10.64 -4.86
N LEU A 84 -4.93 10.10 -3.80
CA LEU A 84 -5.64 9.42 -2.73
C LEU A 84 -6.21 10.41 -1.72
N HIS A 85 -7.42 10.13 -1.24
CA HIS A 85 -8.03 10.88 -0.14
C HIS A 85 -7.81 10.14 1.19
N PRO A 86 -7.28 10.76 2.25
CA PRO A 86 -6.99 10.08 3.53
C PRO A 86 -8.19 9.36 4.17
N VAL A 87 -9.42 9.80 3.90
CA VAL A 87 -10.63 9.18 4.46
C VAL A 87 -11.39 8.30 3.48
N ASP A 88 -11.43 8.64 2.19
CA ASP A 88 -12.13 7.78 1.23
C ASP A 88 -11.28 6.54 0.91
N ASP A 89 -9.97 6.75 0.82
CA ASP A 89 -8.95 5.76 0.52
C ASP A 89 -8.18 5.33 1.80
N GLU A 90 -8.83 5.43 2.96
CA GLU A 90 -8.24 5.19 4.28
C GLU A 90 -7.45 3.88 4.37
N LEU A 91 -8.01 2.77 3.84
CA LEU A 91 -7.36 1.46 3.90
C LEU A 91 -6.02 1.42 3.16
N ILE A 92 -5.93 2.00 1.96
CA ILE A 92 -4.68 1.98 1.19
C ILE A 92 -3.65 2.97 1.76
N VAL A 93 -4.12 4.10 2.29
CA VAL A 93 -3.25 5.06 2.99
C VAL A 93 -2.66 4.41 4.24
N LYS A 94 -3.49 3.79 5.08
CA LYS A 94 -3.05 3.06 6.28
C LYS A 94 -2.16 1.87 5.94
N ALA A 95 -2.45 1.13 4.87
CA ALA A 95 -1.59 0.03 4.41
C ALA A 95 -0.18 0.52 4.09
N ARG A 96 -0.07 1.63 3.35
CA ARG A 96 1.21 2.27 3.01
C ARG A 96 1.93 2.76 4.27
N GLU A 97 1.23 3.47 5.15
CA GLU A 97 1.82 3.97 6.41
C GLU A 97 2.32 2.84 7.31
N ALA A 98 1.54 1.78 7.47
CA ALA A 98 1.93 0.60 8.25
C ALA A 98 3.21 -0.05 7.69
N MET A 99 3.32 -0.20 6.36
CA MET A 99 4.53 -0.77 5.75
C MET A 99 5.73 0.16 5.86
N LEU A 100 5.56 1.48 5.68
CA LEU A 100 6.63 2.46 5.86
C LEU A 100 7.14 2.46 7.31
N ASN A 101 6.24 2.36 8.29
CA ASN A 101 6.59 2.24 9.70
C ASN A 101 7.34 0.93 9.98
N ALA A 102 6.89 -0.20 9.40
CA ALA A 102 7.60 -1.48 9.50
C ALA A 102 9.06 -1.35 9.04
N ILE A 103 9.27 -0.78 7.84
CA ILE A 103 10.60 -0.62 7.23
C ILE A 103 11.46 0.36 8.05
N GLY A 104 10.89 1.50 8.44
CA GLY A 104 11.59 2.52 9.23
C GLY A 104 12.02 2.00 10.60
N GLY A 105 11.14 1.25 11.28
CA GLY A 105 11.44 0.62 12.56
C GLY A 105 12.50 -0.48 12.45
N TYR A 106 12.45 -1.27 11.37
CA TYR A 106 13.43 -2.34 11.11
C TYR A 106 14.85 -1.80 10.88
N ASN A 107 14.94 -0.69 10.13
CA ASN A 107 16.21 -0.05 9.79
C ASN A 107 16.75 0.86 10.90
N ASN A 108 16.01 1.08 11.99
CA ASN A 108 16.48 1.84 13.13
C ASN A 108 17.40 0.97 14.02
N PRO A 109 18.70 1.30 14.16
CA PRO A 109 19.65 0.47 14.89
C PRO A 109 19.40 0.42 16.41
N ARG A 110 18.53 1.29 16.95
CA ARG A 110 18.18 1.30 18.39
C ARG A 110 17.04 0.35 18.75
N THR A 111 16.34 -0.22 17.78
CA THR A 111 15.19 -1.09 18.02
C THR A 111 15.64 -2.53 18.26
N LEU A 112 15.42 -3.05 19.47
CA LEU A 112 15.78 -4.44 19.81
C LEU A 112 14.76 -5.46 19.27
N PHE A 113 13.47 -5.12 19.27
CA PHE A 113 12.36 -5.96 18.80
C PHE A 113 11.98 -5.67 17.34
N ARG A 114 12.99 -5.50 16.49
CA ARG A 114 12.82 -4.92 15.14
C ARG A 114 12.19 -5.89 14.15
N THR A 115 12.55 -7.18 14.23
CA THR A 115 12.06 -8.20 13.30
C THR A 115 10.59 -8.50 13.56
N GLU A 116 10.22 -8.62 14.82
CA GLU A 116 8.86 -8.92 15.25
C GLU A 116 7.93 -7.73 14.98
N CYS A 117 8.35 -6.50 15.30
CA CYS A 117 7.63 -5.29 14.89
C CYS A 117 7.41 -5.23 13.38
N PHE A 118 8.46 -5.55 12.59
CA PHE A 118 8.35 -5.58 11.14
C PHE A 118 7.29 -6.58 10.67
N ILE A 119 7.32 -7.81 11.19
CA ILE A 119 6.39 -8.87 10.80
C ILE A 119 4.94 -8.49 11.12
N VAL A 120 4.68 -8.00 12.34
CA VAL A 120 3.33 -7.59 12.76
C VAL A 120 2.79 -6.47 11.88
N LEU A 121 3.57 -5.41 11.67
CA LEU A 121 3.16 -4.27 10.85
C LEU A 121 3.03 -4.64 9.36
N ALA A 122 3.88 -5.51 8.84
CA ALA A 122 3.78 -6.02 7.48
C ALA A 122 2.48 -6.82 7.27
N VAL A 123 2.11 -7.69 8.21
CA VAL A 123 0.84 -8.44 8.14
C VAL A 123 -0.37 -7.48 8.14
N ILE A 124 -0.36 -6.45 8.98
CA ILE A 124 -1.42 -5.41 8.99
C ILE A 124 -1.48 -4.68 7.65
N ALA A 125 -0.34 -4.25 7.13
CA ALA A 125 -0.25 -3.53 5.86
C ALA A 125 -0.83 -4.34 4.69
N TRP A 126 -0.43 -5.62 4.56
CA TRP A 126 -0.94 -6.51 3.52
C TRP A 126 -2.43 -6.82 3.68
N THR A 127 -2.91 -6.91 4.92
CA THR A 127 -4.34 -7.10 5.21
C THR A 127 -5.15 -5.92 4.69
N TYR A 128 -4.76 -4.69 5.03
CA TYR A 128 -5.45 -3.48 4.59
C TYR A 128 -5.38 -3.27 3.08
N LEU A 129 -4.25 -3.61 2.46
CA LEU A 129 -4.10 -3.58 1.00
C LEU A 129 -5.09 -4.53 0.30
N LEU A 130 -5.22 -5.76 0.79
CA LEU A 130 -6.17 -6.73 0.21
C LEU A 130 -7.63 -6.37 0.50
N HIS A 131 -7.94 -5.83 1.68
CA HIS A 131 -9.28 -5.31 1.97
C HIS A 131 -9.66 -4.16 1.03
N TRP A 132 -8.73 -3.23 0.77
CA TRP A 132 -8.93 -2.18 -0.22
C TRP A 132 -9.16 -2.76 -1.63
N HIS A 133 -8.41 -3.77 -2.02
CA HIS A 133 -8.60 -4.47 -3.30
C HIS A 133 -9.99 -5.11 -3.41
N TYR A 134 -10.39 -5.91 -2.40
CA TYR A 134 -11.69 -6.59 -2.37
C TYR A 134 -12.86 -5.61 -2.40
N ARG A 135 -12.77 -4.51 -1.62
CA ARG A 135 -13.77 -3.43 -1.66
C ARG A 135 -13.92 -2.85 -3.08
N ARG A 136 -12.83 -2.70 -3.82
CA ARG A 136 -12.84 -2.15 -5.18
C ARG A 136 -13.44 -3.09 -6.23
N ILE A 137 -13.28 -4.40 -6.06
CA ILE A 137 -13.86 -5.40 -6.97
C ILE A 137 -15.24 -5.88 -6.53
N GLY A 138 -15.75 -5.39 -5.40
CA GLY A 138 -17.09 -5.71 -4.90
C GLY A 138 -17.19 -7.04 -4.16
N VAL A 139 -16.07 -7.58 -3.67
CA VAL A 139 -16.04 -8.81 -2.87
C VAL A 139 -16.36 -8.48 -1.41
N ASP A 140 -17.35 -9.18 -0.84
CA ASP A 140 -17.70 -9.08 0.58
C ASP A 140 -16.73 -9.90 1.43
N TYR A 141 -15.73 -9.23 2.02
CA TYR A 141 -14.69 -9.85 2.86
C TYR A 141 -15.06 -9.84 4.36
N ARG A 142 -16.35 -9.78 4.70
CA ARG A 142 -16.81 -9.95 6.08
C ARG A 142 -16.84 -11.43 6.47
N SER A 143 -16.42 -11.71 7.69
CA SER A 143 -16.38 -13.05 8.24
C SER A 143 -17.78 -13.51 8.62
N ARG A 144 -18.17 -14.72 8.21
CA ARG A 144 -19.46 -15.34 8.51
C ARG A 144 -19.24 -16.66 9.23
N LYS A 145 -20.20 -17.03 10.08
CA LYS A 145 -20.34 -18.39 10.61
C LYS A 145 -20.88 -19.31 9.51
N ASP A 146 -20.83 -20.61 9.78
CA ASP A 146 -21.39 -21.65 8.89
C ASP A 146 -22.90 -21.48 8.68
N ASP A 147 -23.60 -20.87 9.64
CA ASP A 147 -25.03 -20.51 9.56
C ASP A 147 -25.32 -19.25 8.72
N GLY A 148 -24.29 -18.60 8.17
CA GLY A 148 -24.39 -17.38 7.36
C GLY A 148 -24.40 -16.06 8.17
N THR A 149 -24.46 -16.14 9.50
CA THR A 149 -24.47 -14.98 10.41
C THR A 149 -23.13 -14.27 10.39
N LEU A 150 -23.15 -12.94 10.32
CA LEU A 150 -21.93 -12.13 10.39
C LEU A 150 -21.28 -12.27 11.77
N LEU A 151 -19.97 -12.56 11.77
CA LEU A 151 -19.18 -12.56 12.98
C LEU A 151 -18.95 -11.13 13.44
N THR A 152 -19.09 -10.91 14.75
CA THR A 152 -18.78 -9.63 15.39
C THR A 152 -17.63 -9.80 16.37
N THR A 153 -16.90 -8.72 16.61
CA THR A 153 -15.94 -8.63 17.70
C THR A 153 -16.66 -8.58 19.03
N ALA A 154 -15.94 -8.77 20.14
CA ALA A 154 -16.50 -8.62 21.49
C ALA A 154 -17.15 -7.24 21.73
N HIS A 155 -16.73 -6.22 20.98
CA HIS A 155 -17.26 -4.86 21.03
C HIS A 155 -18.32 -4.57 19.96
N GLY A 156 -18.86 -5.59 19.28
CA GLY A 156 -19.98 -5.46 18.34
C GLY A 156 -19.61 -4.99 16.92
N ALA A 157 -18.32 -4.76 16.62
CA ALA A 157 -17.90 -4.42 15.26
C ALA A 157 -17.90 -5.66 14.35
N GLN A 158 -18.22 -5.51 13.06
CA GLN A 158 -18.18 -6.65 12.12
C GLN A 158 -16.75 -7.14 11.93
N LYS A 159 -16.54 -8.45 12.10
CA LYS A 159 -15.25 -9.10 11.87
C LYS A 159 -15.02 -9.22 10.37
N HIS A 160 -13.87 -8.75 9.91
CA HIS A 160 -13.43 -8.89 8.52
C HIS A 160 -12.46 -10.07 8.40
N TRP A 161 -12.18 -10.50 7.17
CA TRP A 161 -11.21 -11.57 6.90
C TRP A 161 -9.81 -11.21 7.41
N GLU A 162 -9.16 -12.19 8.03
CA GLU A 162 -7.74 -12.13 8.35
C GLU A 162 -6.90 -12.35 7.09
N LEU A 163 -5.61 -11.98 7.11
CA LEU A 163 -4.74 -12.05 5.94
C LEU A 163 -4.74 -13.45 5.31
N GLU A 164 -4.70 -14.51 6.12
CA GLU A 164 -4.67 -15.88 5.62
C GLU A 164 -5.92 -16.22 4.79
N THR A 165 -7.11 -15.79 5.23
CA THR A 165 -8.35 -15.94 4.49
C THR A 165 -8.35 -15.09 3.22
N CYS A 166 -7.83 -13.86 3.29
CA CYS A 166 -7.62 -13.02 2.12
C CYS A 166 -6.72 -13.69 1.07
N LEU A 167 -5.68 -14.43 1.47
CA LEU A 167 -4.76 -15.12 0.55
C LEU A 167 -5.33 -16.40 -0.06
N ARG A 168 -6.37 -16.98 0.56
CA ARG A 168 -7.08 -18.16 0.03
C ARG A 168 -8.19 -17.80 -0.95
N ALA A 169 -8.68 -16.56 -0.92
CA ALA A 169 -9.76 -16.13 -1.80
C ALA A 169 -9.35 -16.25 -3.28
N PRO A 170 -10.23 -16.76 -4.16
CA PRO A 170 -9.93 -16.92 -5.58
C PRO A 170 -9.69 -15.58 -6.29
N GLU A 171 -10.24 -14.48 -5.77
CA GLU A 171 -10.06 -13.13 -6.28
C GLU A 171 -8.76 -12.47 -5.81
N CYS A 172 -7.91 -13.17 -5.06
CA CYS A 172 -6.63 -12.63 -4.60
C CYS A 172 -5.72 -12.28 -5.78
N PRO A 173 -5.26 -11.01 -5.91
CA PRO A 173 -4.50 -10.55 -7.07
C PRO A 173 -3.02 -10.96 -7.04
N LEU A 174 -2.56 -11.58 -5.95
CA LEU A 174 -1.15 -11.88 -5.73
C LEU A 174 -0.76 -13.20 -6.40
N GLU A 175 0.48 -13.30 -6.87
CA GLU A 175 1.06 -14.54 -7.37
C GLU A 175 1.41 -15.51 -6.24
N GLU A 176 1.49 -16.82 -6.54
CA GLU A 176 1.67 -17.84 -5.50
C GLU A 176 2.97 -17.67 -4.70
N ALA A 177 4.06 -17.24 -5.33
CA ALA A 177 5.33 -16.97 -4.62
C ALA A 177 5.16 -15.88 -3.54
N VAL A 178 4.41 -14.81 -3.84
CA VAL A 178 4.11 -13.74 -2.87
C VAL A 178 3.22 -14.28 -1.76
N ARG A 179 2.19 -15.08 -2.10
CA ARG A 179 1.31 -15.71 -1.10
C ARG A 179 2.09 -16.62 -0.16
N THR A 180 3.01 -17.44 -0.66
CA THR A 180 3.87 -18.30 0.16
C THR A 180 4.73 -17.49 1.13
N ASN A 181 5.36 -16.41 0.67
CA ASN A 181 6.13 -15.52 1.55
C ASN A 181 5.24 -14.90 2.64
N LEU A 182 4.02 -14.47 2.30
CA LEU A 182 3.10 -13.90 3.28
C LEU A 182 2.60 -14.95 4.28
N ARG A 183 2.33 -16.19 3.85
CA ARG A 183 1.98 -17.30 4.77
C ARG A 183 3.13 -17.61 5.73
N PHE A 184 4.38 -17.54 5.26
CA PHE A 184 5.54 -17.66 6.12
C PHE A 184 5.60 -16.54 7.18
N LEU A 185 5.37 -15.29 6.81
CA LEU A 185 5.29 -14.18 7.77
C LEU A 185 4.15 -14.35 8.79
N ILE A 186 2.98 -14.84 8.35
CA ILE A 186 1.84 -15.14 9.23
C ILE A 186 2.22 -16.22 10.25
N ALA A 187 2.91 -17.28 9.81
CA ALA A 187 3.35 -18.35 10.70
C ALA A 187 4.31 -17.82 11.78
N ILE A 188 5.27 -16.95 11.42
CA ILE A 188 6.14 -16.31 12.41
C ILE A 188 5.35 -15.37 13.32
N ARG A 189 4.38 -14.62 12.80
CA ARG A 189 3.52 -13.75 13.62
C ARG A 189 2.79 -14.56 14.70
N HIS A 190 2.21 -15.71 14.35
CA HIS A 190 1.57 -16.61 15.31
C HIS A 190 2.55 -17.08 16.39
N GLU A 191 3.78 -17.43 15.97
CA GLU A 191 4.82 -17.83 16.91
C GLU A 191 5.19 -16.68 17.87
N VAL A 192 5.35 -15.45 17.37
CA VAL A 192 5.63 -14.25 18.17
C VAL A 192 4.49 -13.96 19.16
N GLU A 193 3.23 -14.13 18.76
CA GLU A 193 2.06 -13.90 19.61
C GLU A 193 1.93 -14.93 20.74
N HIS A 194 2.29 -16.19 20.49
CA HIS A 194 2.11 -17.28 21.44
C HIS A 194 3.36 -17.64 22.25
N GLN A 195 4.56 -17.23 21.81
CA GLN A 195 5.79 -17.41 22.57
C GLN A 195 5.87 -16.44 23.76
N MET A 196 5.72 -16.97 24.97
CA MET A 196 6.16 -16.30 26.20
C MET A 196 7.69 -16.48 26.33
N THR A 197 8.45 -15.71 25.54
CA THR A 197 9.91 -15.53 25.56
C THR A 197 10.74 -16.64 26.24
N ARG A 198 11.16 -17.66 25.48
CA ARG A 198 12.43 -18.33 25.79
C ARG A 198 13.55 -17.46 25.24
N ARG A 199 14.21 -16.73 26.15
CA ARG A 199 15.54 -16.12 25.98
C ARG A 199 16.30 -16.89 24.89
N SER A 200 16.59 -16.22 23.78
CA SER A 200 17.42 -16.75 22.70
C SER A 200 18.68 -17.31 23.34
N LYS A 201 18.75 -18.64 23.47
CA LYS A 201 20.02 -19.29 23.82
C LYS A 201 20.95 -18.92 22.68
N PRO A 202 22.10 -18.28 22.93
CA PRO A 202 23.13 -18.25 21.92
C PRO A 202 23.44 -19.71 21.65
N GLN A 203 23.19 -20.15 20.42
CA GLN A 203 23.57 -21.47 19.98
C GLN A 203 25.10 -21.49 20.05
N SER A 204 25.64 -22.00 21.15
CA SER A 204 27.06 -22.30 21.25
C SER A 204 27.36 -23.27 20.13
N LEU A 205 28.10 -22.79 19.13
CA LEU A 205 28.74 -23.65 18.14
C LEU A 205 29.66 -24.59 18.91
N SER A 206 29.22 -25.83 19.11
CA SER A 206 30.09 -26.92 19.55
C SER A 206 31.13 -27.15 18.45
N PRO A 207 32.44 -27.17 18.76
CA PRO A 207 33.50 -27.22 17.74
C PRO A 207 33.73 -28.61 17.10
N GLU A 208 32.76 -29.53 17.13
CA GLU A 208 33.01 -30.93 16.81
C GLU A 208 32.84 -31.37 15.36
N ASN A 209 32.53 -30.47 14.42
CA ASN A 209 32.45 -30.82 12.99
C ASN A 209 33.53 -30.15 12.13
N ALA A 210 34.70 -29.87 12.69
CA ALA A 210 35.88 -29.49 11.90
C ALA A 210 36.63 -30.73 11.40
N SER A 211 36.00 -31.53 10.51
CA SER A 211 36.69 -32.55 9.73
C SER A 211 36.98 -32.03 8.31
N THR A 212 38.24 -31.64 8.13
CA THR A 212 39.04 -31.82 6.91
C THR A 212 38.39 -31.52 5.56
N THR A 213 38.64 -30.33 5.03
CA THR A 213 38.98 -30.19 3.61
C THR A 213 40.06 -29.13 3.47
N SER A 214 41.31 -29.57 3.34
CA SER A 214 42.46 -28.72 3.10
C SER A 214 42.40 -28.13 1.69
N TRP A 215 42.04 -26.86 1.56
CA TRP A 215 42.25 -26.12 0.32
C TRP A 215 43.63 -25.44 0.40
N ARG A 216 44.63 -26.00 -0.29
CA ARG A 216 45.94 -25.35 -0.50
C ARG A 216 45.83 -24.43 -1.71
N PRO A 217 46.24 -23.14 -1.62
CA PRO A 217 46.45 -22.34 -2.81
C PRO A 217 47.75 -22.80 -3.50
N SER A 218 47.61 -23.31 -4.73
CA SER A 218 48.71 -23.58 -5.64
C SER A 218 49.44 -22.27 -5.94
N ARG A 219 50.76 -22.25 -5.74
CA ARG A 219 51.65 -21.16 -6.16
C ARG A 219 51.49 -20.93 -7.67
N LEU A 220 50.97 -19.76 -8.04
CA LEU A 220 51.15 -19.22 -9.39
C LEU A 220 52.38 -18.32 -9.39
N GLY A 221 53.27 -18.63 -10.33
CA GLY A 221 54.61 -18.09 -10.43
C GLY A 221 54.66 -16.60 -10.72
N SER A 222 55.71 -16.00 -10.19
CA SER A 222 56.27 -14.73 -10.59
C SER A 222 56.66 -14.74 -12.07
N ALA A 223 55.87 -14.06 -12.90
CA ALA A 223 56.29 -13.58 -14.22
C ALA A 223 55.78 -12.14 -14.36
N GLY A 224 56.73 -11.22 -14.57
CA GLY A 224 56.53 -9.79 -14.43
C GLY A 224 55.58 -9.15 -15.45
N MET A 225 55.01 -8.02 -15.05
CA MET A 225 54.38 -7.08 -15.97
C MET A 225 54.86 -5.66 -15.64
N ARG A 226 55.56 -5.08 -16.62
CA ARG A 226 56.10 -3.72 -16.61
C ARG A 226 54.92 -2.73 -16.60
N TRP A 227 54.96 -1.77 -15.69
CA TRP A 227 54.12 -0.58 -15.76
C TRP A 227 54.88 0.50 -16.53
N ALA A 228 54.39 0.82 -17.73
CA ALA A 228 54.73 2.05 -18.45
C ALA A 228 53.51 2.97 -18.36
N GLY A 229 53.69 4.17 -17.83
CA GLY A 229 52.63 5.16 -17.68
C GLY A 229 53.20 6.42 -17.06
N GLY A 230 53.94 7.19 -17.87
CA GLY A 230 54.55 8.45 -17.48
C GLY A 230 53.52 9.51 -17.12
N SER A 231 53.73 10.12 -15.96
CA SER A 231 53.13 11.38 -15.54
C SER A 231 53.91 12.55 -16.16
N SER A 232 53.28 13.31 -17.03
CA SER A 232 53.75 14.65 -17.43
C SER A 232 52.68 15.66 -17.09
N GLU A 233 52.88 16.35 -15.97
CA GLU A 233 52.19 17.60 -15.63
C GLU A 233 52.53 18.70 -16.66
N PRO A 234 51.57 19.52 -17.09
CA PRO A 234 51.87 20.78 -17.75
C PRO A 234 51.94 21.93 -16.73
N SER A 235 53.11 22.56 -16.66
CA SER A 235 53.35 23.84 -15.98
C SER A 235 52.59 24.99 -16.66
N PRO A 236 52.00 25.95 -15.93
CA PRO A 236 51.33 27.10 -16.52
C PRO A 236 52.34 28.20 -16.89
N ARG A 237 52.26 28.72 -18.13
CA ARG A 237 52.96 29.95 -18.55
C ARG A 237 52.05 31.18 -18.41
N PRO A 238 52.62 32.37 -18.12
CA PRO A 238 51.88 33.54 -17.66
C PRO A 238 51.21 34.32 -18.79
N MET A 239 50.09 34.97 -18.46
CA MET A 239 49.46 36.03 -19.26
C MET A 239 50.34 37.28 -19.33
N MET A 240 50.53 37.81 -20.54
CA MET A 240 50.84 39.22 -20.78
C MET A 240 50.06 39.72 -22.01
N THR A 241 49.36 40.83 -21.80
CA THR A 241 48.92 41.91 -22.71
C THR A 241 49.80 42.07 -23.96
N GLN A 242 49.32 42.47 -25.15
CA GLN A 242 48.27 43.43 -25.57
C GLN A 242 47.52 42.89 -26.80
#